data_AF-A0A1H2ZCG9-F1
#
_entry.id   AF-A0A1H2ZCG9-F1
#
_cell.length_a   1.000
_cell.length_b   1.000
_cell.length_c   1.000
_cell.angle_alpha   90.00
_cell.angle_beta   90.00
_cell.angle_gamma   90.00
#
_symmetry.space_group_name_H-M   'P 1'
#
loop_
_entity.id
_entity.type
_entity.pdbx_description
1 polymer ?
#
loop_
_entity_poly.entity_id
_entity_poly.type
_entity_poly.pdbx_seq_one_letter_code
_entity_poly.pdbx_strand_id
1 'polypeptide(L)'
;MSSPLTLIMPIIPGTSLTAIAATLAESKKEIDDALKTIGTVHFARFLLLDSSKPNLQPDLTATTASNSLVLGVVTEYDGNFNAYIQDFVSKLGGVFDALLGFVVDGKKLIPVANNVAAFQAYITLNDASQHIPNADLYQAYPQTVQKILAVFPPQ
;
A
#
# COMPACT_ATOMS: atom_id res chain seq x y z
N MET A 1 -4.99 6.26 18.30
CA MET A 1 -4.12 5.09 18.45
C MET A 1 -3.76 4.66 17.05
N SER A 2 -2.51 4.25 16.87
CA SER A 2 -2.01 3.78 15.59
C SER A 2 -2.61 2.42 15.22
N SER A 3 -2.75 2.12 13.94
CA SER A 3 -3.27 0.87 13.39
C SER A 3 -2.40 0.42 12.22
N PRO A 4 -2.02 -0.88 12.15
CA PRO A 4 -1.27 -1.41 11.02
C PRO A 4 -2.20 -1.66 9.83
N LEU A 5 -1.64 -1.60 8.64
CA LEU A 5 -2.21 -2.13 7.40
C LEU A 5 -1.08 -2.72 6.56
N THR A 6 -1.19 -4.00 6.23
CA THR A 6 -0.27 -4.70 5.31
C THR A 6 -1.09 -5.26 4.15
N LEU A 7 -1.33 -4.42 3.15
CA LEU A 7 -2.07 -4.79 1.96
C LEU A 7 -1.18 -5.64 1.04
N ILE A 8 -1.66 -6.83 0.68
CA ILE A 8 -0.97 -7.79 -0.18
C ILE A 8 -1.79 -7.99 -1.45
N MET A 9 -1.26 -7.61 -2.61
CA MET A 9 -1.99 -7.64 -3.88
C MET A 9 -1.29 -8.56 -4.88
N PRO A 10 -1.87 -9.72 -5.21
CA PRO A 10 -1.35 -10.61 -6.23
C PRO A 10 -1.28 -9.91 -7.59
N ILE A 11 -0.14 -10.00 -8.26
CA ILE A 11 0.06 -9.41 -9.59
C ILE A 11 -0.37 -10.43 -10.66
N ILE A 12 -0.94 -9.94 -11.75
CA ILE A 12 -1.35 -10.76 -12.90
C ILE A 12 -0.13 -11.55 -13.41
N PRO A 13 -0.21 -12.88 -13.56
CA PRO A 13 0.89 -13.69 -14.06
C PRO A 13 1.43 -13.18 -15.41
N GLY A 14 2.76 -13.17 -15.56
CA GLY A 14 3.43 -12.68 -16.76
C GLY A 14 3.57 -11.16 -16.83
N THR A 15 3.11 -10.40 -15.84
CA THR A 15 3.33 -8.96 -15.78
C THR A 15 4.82 -8.64 -15.67
N SER A 16 5.27 -7.66 -16.44
CA SER A 16 6.66 -7.22 -16.42
C SER A 16 7.04 -6.59 -15.08
N LEU A 17 8.02 -7.20 -14.41
CA LEU A 17 8.62 -6.69 -13.18
C LEU A 17 9.17 -5.27 -13.37
N THR A 18 9.80 -5.00 -14.51
CA THR A 18 10.37 -3.68 -14.81
C THR A 18 9.29 -2.63 -15.09
N ALA A 19 8.14 -3.01 -15.64
CA ALA A 19 7.03 -2.09 -15.82
C ALA A 19 6.44 -1.63 -14.48
N ILE A 20 6.24 -2.56 -13.54
CA ILE A 20 5.76 -2.23 -12.19
C ILE A 20 6.78 -1.33 -11.47
N ALA A 21 8.07 -1.66 -11.54
CA ALA A 21 9.13 -0.86 -10.96
C ALA A 21 9.20 0.55 -11.55
N ALA A 22 9.03 0.69 -12.87
CA ALA A 22 8.96 1.98 -13.54
C ALA A 22 7.76 2.81 -13.08
N THR A 23 6.56 2.22 -13.02
CA THR A 23 5.36 2.92 -12.53
C THR A 23 5.52 3.40 -11.09
N LEU A 24 6.15 2.60 -10.22
CA LEU A 24 6.46 3.02 -8.85
C LEU A 24 7.47 4.18 -8.81
N ALA A 25 8.49 4.14 -9.66
CA ALA A 25 9.49 5.21 -9.76
C ALA A 25 8.87 6.52 -10.27
N GLU A 26 8.02 6.44 -11.28
CA GLU A 26 7.29 7.58 -11.85
C GLU A 26 6.31 8.18 -10.83
N SER A 27 5.63 7.33 -10.06
CA SER A 27 4.67 7.75 -9.02
C SER A 27 5.35 8.26 -7.75
N LYS A 28 6.67 8.10 -7.59
CA LYS A 28 7.39 8.38 -6.33
C LYS A 28 7.11 9.78 -5.79
N LYS A 29 7.19 10.80 -6.66
CA LYS A 29 7.01 12.19 -6.23
C LYS A 29 5.59 12.43 -5.71
N GLU A 30 4.58 11.93 -6.43
CA GLU A 30 3.18 12.05 -6.04
C GLU A 30 2.90 11.32 -4.72
N ILE A 31 3.46 10.12 -4.57
CA ILE A 31 3.41 9.33 -3.32
C ILE A 31 4.02 10.13 -2.16
N ASP A 32 5.25 10.60 -2.32
CA ASP A 32 5.96 11.32 -1.26
C ASP A 32 5.22 12.60 -0.85
N ASP A 33 4.70 13.36 -1.82
CA ASP A 33 4.00 14.61 -1.56
C ASP A 33 2.64 14.36 -0.90
N ALA A 34 1.87 13.38 -1.36
CA ALA A 34 0.60 13.01 -0.76
C ALA A 34 0.77 12.57 0.70
N LEU A 35 1.71 11.66 0.97
CA LEU A 35 1.92 11.11 2.31
C LEU A 35 2.34 12.15 3.34
N LYS A 36 3.05 13.22 2.93
CA LYS A 36 3.36 14.36 3.82
C LYS A 36 2.13 15.17 4.21
N THR A 37 1.09 15.16 3.38
CA THR A 37 -0.15 15.94 3.62
C THR A 37 -1.22 15.14 4.36
N ILE A 38 -1.16 13.81 4.31
CA ILE A 38 -2.10 12.95 5.04
C ILE A 38 -1.67 12.93 6.51
N GLY A 39 -2.25 13.82 7.31
CA GLY A 39 -1.89 14.03 8.72
C GLY A 39 -2.23 12.90 9.69
N THR A 40 -2.50 11.69 9.18
CA THR A 40 -2.81 10.48 9.94
C THR A 40 -1.83 9.34 9.64
N VAL A 41 -0.89 9.48 8.70
CA VAL A 41 0.07 8.43 8.34
C VAL A 41 1.38 8.60 9.10
N HIS A 42 1.77 7.58 9.86
CA HIS A 42 3.09 7.52 10.51
C HIS A 42 4.17 7.07 9.53
N PHE A 43 3.82 6.09 8.69
CA PHE A 43 4.73 5.44 7.76
C PHE A 43 3.94 4.80 6.62
N ALA A 44 4.51 4.79 5.42
CA ALA A 44 4.04 3.96 4.33
C ALA A 44 5.22 3.52 3.44
N ARG A 45 5.15 2.29 2.92
CA ARG A 45 6.12 1.73 1.99
C ARG A 45 5.45 0.80 1.00
N PHE A 46 5.81 0.96 -0.26
CA PHE A 46 5.46 0.04 -1.33
C PHE A 46 6.58 -0.99 -1.49
N LEU A 47 6.21 -2.25 -1.69
CA LEU A 47 7.13 -3.38 -1.82
C LEU A 47 6.74 -4.22 -3.03
N LEU A 48 7.73 -4.72 -3.75
CA LEU A 48 7.54 -5.73 -4.78
C LEU A 48 8.14 -7.02 -4.27
N LEU A 49 7.32 -8.06 -4.20
CA LEU A 49 7.67 -9.36 -3.64
C LEU A 49 7.46 -10.44 -4.69
N ASP A 50 8.15 -11.58 -4.54
CA ASP A 50 7.98 -12.75 -5.39
C ASP A 50 7.84 -14.01 -4.54
N SER A 51 6.65 -14.60 -4.48
CA SER A 51 6.37 -15.77 -3.65
C SER A 51 7.06 -17.05 -4.12
N SER A 52 7.69 -17.05 -5.31
CA SER A 52 8.53 -18.16 -5.77
C SER A 52 9.94 -18.14 -5.15
N LYS A 53 10.32 -17.03 -4.51
CA LYS A 53 11.66 -16.84 -3.92
C LYS A 53 11.62 -17.11 -2.42
N PRO A 54 12.57 -17.86 -1.85
CA PRO A 54 12.58 -18.18 -0.42
C PRO A 54 12.57 -16.95 0.52
N ASN A 55 13.15 -15.83 0.07
CA ASN A 55 13.20 -14.58 0.81
C ASN A 55 12.26 -13.49 0.24
N LEU A 56 11.36 -13.88 -0.68
CA LEU A 56 10.40 -13.01 -1.35
C LEU A 56 10.99 -11.88 -2.21
N GLN A 57 12.31 -11.84 -2.44
CA GLN A 57 12.93 -10.75 -3.19
C GLN A 57 12.93 -11.06 -4.69
N PRO A 58 12.28 -10.24 -5.53
CA PRO A 58 12.28 -10.43 -6.96
C PRO A 58 13.68 -10.17 -7.55
N ASP A 59 14.02 -10.91 -8.60
CA ASP A 59 15.26 -10.72 -9.37
C ASP A 59 14.99 -9.80 -10.57
N LEU A 60 15.39 -8.53 -10.45
CA LEU A 60 15.25 -7.53 -11.52
C LEU A 60 16.12 -7.82 -12.75
N THR A 61 17.09 -8.74 -12.65
CA THR A 61 17.95 -9.15 -13.76
C THR A 61 17.41 -10.38 -14.50
N ALA A 62 16.35 -11.01 -13.97
CA ALA A 62 15.76 -12.18 -14.59
C ALA A 62 15.14 -11.82 -15.95
N THR A 63 15.48 -12.62 -16.96
CA THR A 63 14.96 -12.48 -18.33
C THR A 63 13.62 -13.20 -18.54
N THR A 64 13.16 -13.92 -17.52
CA THR A 64 11.89 -14.65 -17.53
C THR A 64 10.87 -13.91 -16.67
N ALA A 65 9.64 -13.79 -17.18
CA ALA A 65 8.56 -13.17 -16.42
C ALA A 65 8.21 -14.03 -15.20
N SER A 66 8.05 -13.40 -14.04
CA SER A 66 7.57 -14.09 -12.84
C SER A 66 6.03 -14.18 -12.87
N ASN A 67 5.52 -15.33 -12.44
CA ASN A 67 4.09 -15.61 -12.32
C ASN A 67 3.60 -15.53 -10.87
N SER A 68 4.46 -15.05 -9.98
CA SER A 68 4.29 -15.13 -8.52
C SER A 68 4.58 -13.80 -7.84
N LEU A 69 4.55 -12.71 -8.60
CA LEU A 69 4.76 -11.37 -8.08
C LEU A 69 3.58 -10.91 -7.22
N VAL A 70 3.91 -10.11 -6.22
CA VAL A 70 2.98 -9.54 -5.26
C VAL A 70 3.38 -8.09 -5.01
N LEU A 71 2.42 -7.18 -5.13
CA LEU A 71 2.59 -5.78 -4.72
C LEU A 71 2.10 -5.63 -3.28
N GLY A 72 3.00 -5.22 -2.39
CA GLY A 72 2.71 -4.95 -0.99
C GLY A 72 2.64 -3.45 -0.69
N VAL A 73 1.69 -3.04 0.15
CA VAL A 73 1.70 -1.73 0.80
C VAL A 73 1.69 -1.94 2.31
N VAL A 74 2.75 -1.51 2.98
CA VAL A 74 2.88 -1.55 4.43
C VAL A 74 2.73 -0.14 4.95
N THR A 75 1.75 0.09 5.81
CA THR A 75 1.48 1.41 6.38
C THR A 75 0.99 1.31 7.80
N GLU A 76 1.18 2.40 8.53
CA GLU A 76 0.73 2.59 9.89
C GLU A 76 0.05 3.95 9.97
N TYR A 77 -1.20 3.98 10.46
CA TYR A 77 -2.06 5.15 10.41
C TYR A 77 -2.86 5.35 11.70
N ASP A 78 -3.34 6.57 11.92
CA ASP A 78 -4.22 6.90 13.03
C ASP A 78 -5.70 6.79 12.66
N GLY A 79 -6.48 6.32 13.62
CA GLY A 79 -7.93 6.52 13.61
C GLY A 79 -8.68 5.44 12.84
N ASN A 80 -9.74 5.83 12.13
CA ASN A 80 -10.66 4.89 11.51
C ASN A 80 -10.17 4.45 10.12
N PHE A 81 -10.19 3.14 9.87
CA PHE A 81 -9.81 2.55 8.59
C PHE A 81 -10.53 3.18 7.39
N ASN A 82 -11.85 3.31 7.41
CA ASN A 82 -12.61 3.81 6.26
C ASN A 82 -12.28 5.28 5.96
N ALA A 83 -12.18 6.11 7.01
CA ALA A 83 -11.76 7.51 6.86
C ALA A 83 -10.34 7.62 6.30
N TYR A 84 -9.42 6.81 6.82
CA TYR A 84 -8.05 6.72 6.33
C TYR A 84 -8.00 6.35 4.84
N ILE A 85 -8.70 5.29 4.42
CA ILE A 85 -8.74 4.88 3.00
C ILE A 85 -9.37 5.96 2.12
N GLN A 86 -10.38 6.68 2.62
CA GLN A 86 -11.00 7.78 1.87
C GLN A 86 -10.01 8.94 1.64
N ASP A 87 -9.27 9.35 2.67
CA ASP A 87 -8.21 10.35 2.54
C ASP A 87 -7.13 9.89 1.56
N PHE A 88 -6.74 8.61 1.65
CA PHE A 88 -5.76 8.00 0.76
C PHE A 88 -6.22 8.02 -0.70
N VAL A 89 -7.45 7.61 -0.99
CA VAL A 89 -8.03 7.65 -2.34
C VAL A 89 -8.10 9.07 -2.88
N SER A 90 -8.43 10.07 -2.04
CA SER A 90 -8.51 11.47 -2.46
C SER A 90 -7.17 12.05 -2.93
N LYS A 91 -6.05 11.50 -2.43
CA LYS A 91 -4.69 11.99 -2.72
C LYS A 91 -3.91 11.10 -3.66
N LEU A 92 -4.17 9.79 -3.65
CA LEU A 92 -3.40 8.77 -4.34
C LEU A 92 -4.25 7.92 -5.29
N GLY A 93 -5.49 8.32 -5.58
CA GLY A 93 -6.39 7.55 -6.44
C GLY A 93 -5.77 7.21 -7.80
N GLY A 94 -5.12 8.18 -8.46
CA GLY A 94 -4.44 7.95 -9.74
C GLY A 94 -3.27 6.98 -9.65
N VAL A 95 -2.48 7.05 -8.56
CA VAL A 95 -1.39 6.11 -8.30
C VAL A 95 -1.93 4.69 -8.10
N PHE A 96 -2.99 4.53 -7.31
CA PHE A 96 -3.63 3.22 -7.15
C PHE A 96 -4.23 2.71 -8.44
N ASP A 97 -4.86 3.57 -9.25
CA ASP A 97 -5.40 3.17 -10.54
C ASP A 97 -4.31 2.62 -11.47
N ALA A 98 -3.14 3.28 -11.51
CA ALA A 98 -1.99 2.80 -12.27
C ALA A 98 -1.49 1.43 -11.77
N LEU A 99 -1.33 1.27 -10.45
CA LEU A 99 -0.82 0.04 -9.84
C LEU A 99 -1.83 -1.13 -9.94
N LEU A 100 -3.12 -0.86 -9.75
CA LEU A 100 -4.20 -1.84 -9.84
C LEU A 100 -4.36 -2.39 -11.26
N GLY A 101 -3.85 -1.69 -12.27
CA GLY A 101 -3.75 -2.19 -13.64
C GLY A 101 -2.92 -3.48 -13.76
N PHE A 102 -1.99 -3.71 -12.83
CA PHE A 102 -1.13 -4.90 -12.74
C PHE A 102 -1.67 -5.99 -11.82
N VAL A 103 -2.70 -5.69 -11.02
CA VAL A 103 -3.18 -6.55 -9.93
C VAL A 103 -4.32 -7.45 -10.40
N VAL A 104 -4.34 -8.70 -9.94
CA VAL A 104 -5.44 -9.64 -10.20
C VAL A 104 -6.74 -9.02 -9.68
N ASP A 105 -7.77 -8.98 -10.55
CA ASP A 105 -9.05 -8.32 -10.29
C ASP A 105 -9.01 -6.80 -10.03
N GLY A 106 -7.82 -6.17 -10.05
CA GLY A 106 -7.64 -4.75 -9.74
C GLY A 106 -8.41 -3.82 -10.70
N LYS A 107 -8.57 -4.20 -11.97
CA LYS A 107 -9.31 -3.43 -12.97
C LYS A 107 -10.76 -3.13 -12.58
N LYS A 108 -11.40 -3.98 -11.77
CA LYS A 108 -12.79 -3.79 -11.31
C LYS A 108 -12.91 -2.63 -10.31
N LEU A 109 -11.80 -2.21 -9.72
CA LEU A 109 -11.72 -1.17 -8.70
C LEU A 109 -11.39 0.20 -9.32
N ILE A 110 -10.97 0.25 -10.59
CA ILE A 110 -10.55 1.46 -11.28
C ILE A 110 -11.76 2.16 -11.92
N PRO A 111 -11.92 3.49 -11.78
CA PRO A 111 -11.12 4.37 -10.92
C PRO A 111 -11.52 4.20 -9.45
N VAL A 112 -10.55 4.13 -8.55
CA VAL A 112 -10.81 3.89 -7.11
C VAL A 112 -11.66 5.00 -6.49
N ALA A 113 -11.55 6.22 -7.00
CA ALA A 113 -12.36 7.37 -6.57
C ALA A 113 -13.88 7.14 -6.74
N ASN A 114 -14.29 6.35 -7.74
CA ASN A 114 -15.70 6.03 -7.98
C ASN A 114 -16.13 4.70 -7.33
N ASN A 115 -15.17 3.94 -6.79
CA ASN A 115 -15.38 2.58 -6.29
C ASN A 115 -14.87 2.42 -4.84
N VAL A 116 -14.86 3.49 -4.04
CA VAL A 116 -14.24 3.54 -2.70
C VAL A 116 -14.70 2.38 -1.81
N ALA A 117 -16.00 2.05 -1.79
CA ALA A 117 -16.51 0.95 -0.97
C ALA A 117 -15.99 -0.43 -1.43
N ALA A 118 -15.91 -0.65 -2.74
CA ALA A 118 -15.36 -1.89 -3.29
C ALA A 118 -13.84 -1.98 -3.03
N PHE A 119 -13.15 -0.85 -3.10
CA PHE A 119 -11.72 -0.76 -2.79
C PHE A 119 -11.46 -1.01 -1.29
N GLN A 120 -12.25 -0.44 -0.39
CA GLN A 120 -12.18 -0.73 1.05
C GLN A 120 -12.38 -2.22 1.33
N ALA A 121 -13.41 -2.83 0.74
CA ALA A 121 -13.67 -4.27 0.89
C ALA A 121 -12.51 -5.12 0.34
N TYR A 122 -11.93 -4.73 -0.80
CA TYR A 122 -10.75 -5.37 -1.35
C TYR A 122 -9.55 -5.27 -0.40
N ILE A 123 -9.29 -4.09 0.19
CA ILE A 123 -8.20 -3.91 1.15
C ILE A 123 -8.43 -4.77 2.39
N THR A 124 -9.64 -4.76 2.97
CA THR A 124 -9.96 -5.58 4.14
C THR A 124 -9.72 -7.07 3.88
N LEU A 125 -10.08 -7.57 2.71
CA LEU A 125 -9.85 -8.97 2.33
C LEU A 125 -8.36 -9.30 2.18
N ASN A 126 -7.54 -8.32 1.81
CA ASN A 126 -6.13 -8.50 1.47
C ASN A 126 -5.17 -7.89 2.50
N ASP A 127 -5.67 -7.53 3.69
CA ASP A 127 -4.86 -6.98 4.77
C ASP A 127 -4.27 -8.10 5.63
N ALA A 128 -3.02 -8.45 5.35
CA ALA A 128 -2.26 -9.45 6.08
C ALA A 128 -2.08 -9.11 7.56
N SER A 129 -2.16 -7.83 7.96
CA SER A 129 -2.02 -7.44 9.37
C SER A 129 -3.21 -7.88 10.22
N GLN A 130 -4.40 -8.04 9.63
CA GLN A 130 -5.60 -8.49 10.34
C GLN A 130 -5.74 -10.02 10.38
N HIS A 131 -4.87 -10.74 9.67
CA HIS A 131 -4.86 -12.20 9.68
C HIS A 131 -4.08 -12.74 10.88
N ILE A 132 -4.68 -13.67 11.63
CA ILE A 132 -3.97 -14.41 12.68
C ILE A 132 -2.81 -15.19 12.03
N PRO A 133 -1.57 -15.11 12.57
CA PRO A 133 -1.19 -14.60 13.89
C PRO A 133 -0.67 -13.14 13.93
N ASN A 134 -0.84 -12.36 12.86
CA ASN A 134 -0.17 -11.07 12.67
C ASN A 134 -0.81 -9.89 13.43
N ALA A 135 -1.99 -10.08 14.02
CA ALA A 135 -2.82 -8.99 14.54
C ALA A 135 -2.20 -8.24 15.75
N ASP A 136 -1.52 -8.93 16.67
CA ASP A 136 -1.21 -8.35 17.99
C ASP A 136 0.15 -8.78 18.55
N LEU A 137 1.24 -8.15 18.06
CA LEU A 137 2.58 -8.40 18.60
C LEU A 137 3.09 -7.28 19.51
N TYR A 138 3.16 -6.05 19.01
CA TYR A 138 3.79 -4.93 19.74
C TYR A 138 3.38 -3.56 19.19
N GLN A 139 3.22 -2.58 20.08
CA GLN A 139 3.08 -1.17 19.75
C GLN A 139 3.94 -0.33 20.71
N ALA A 140 4.94 0.38 20.18
CA ALA A 140 5.88 1.13 20.99
C ALA A 140 5.23 2.36 21.65
N TYR A 141 4.41 3.10 20.89
CA TYR A 141 3.89 4.40 21.32
C TYR A 141 2.42 4.58 20.90
N PRO A 142 1.57 5.19 21.75
CA PRO A 142 0.16 5.44 21.45
C PRO A 142 -0.13 6.83 20.84
N GLN A 143 0.90 7.65 20.59
CA GLN A 143 0.74 9.02 20.12
C GLN A 143 0.30 9.07 18.65
N THR A 144 -0.58 10.00 18.32
CA THR A 144 -1.01 10.25 16.93
C THR A 144 -0.03 11.17 16.22
N VAL A 145 0.02 11.12 14.89
CA VAL A 145 0.78 12.03 14.03
C VAL A 145 0.49 13.48 14.41
N GLN A 146 -0.78 13.84 14.60
CA GLN A 146 -1.17 15.20 15.00
C GLN A 146 -0.57 15.62 16.35
N LYS A 147 -0.51 14.72 17.35
CA LYS A 147 0.12 15.02 18.64
C LYS A 147 1.64 15.15 18.51
N ILE A 148 2.26 14.32 17.67
CA ILE A 148 3.69 14.41 17.37
C ILE A 148 4.00 15.76 16.72
N LEU A 149 3.26 16.15 15.67
CA LEU A 149 3.47 17.40 14.94
C LEU A 149 3.21 18.66 15.80
N ALA A 150 2.30 18.58 16.77
CA ALA A 150 2.06 19.68 17.70
C ALA A 150 3.26 19.97 18.63
N VAL A 151 4.07 18.95 18.94
CA VAL A 151 5.27 19.07 19.79
C VAL A 151 6.55 19.24 18.95
N PHE A 152 6.60 18.56 17.80
CA PHE A 152 7.72 18.53 16.87
C PHE A 152 7.25 18.93 15.47
N PRO A 153 7.07 20.24 15.21
CA PRO A 153 6.66 20.70 13.90
C PRO A 153 7.70 20.34 12.83
N PRO A 154 7.30 20.11 11.57
CA PRO A 154 8.23 19.89 10.47
C PRO A 154 9.22 21.04 10.35
N GLN A 155 10.50 20.73 10.10
CA GLN A 155 11.54 21.73 9.81
C GLN A 155 11.41 22.29 8.39
#